data_AF-A0A372RLQ8-F1
#
_entry.id   AF-A0A372RLQ8-F1
#
_cell.length_a   1.000
_cell.length_b   1.000
_cell.length_c   1.000
_cell.angle_alpha   90.00
_cell.angle_beta   90.00
_cell.angle_gamma   90.00
#
_symmetry.space_group_name_H-M   'P 1'
#
loop_
_entity.id
_entity.type
_entity.pdbx_description
1 polymer ?
#
loop_
_entity_poly.entity_id
_entity_poly.type
_entity_poly.pdbx_seq_one_letter_code
_entity_poly.pdbx_strand_id
1 'polypeptide(L)'
;MYGDTIYDLALERIKEENLLEAFGLDRVLSSMALQRQEEVDVFFNDASRNLNLSHIYDLYAFDISRARDRGIALYNVVREAYGLPRKNTWEEVTSNKYISDRLQFLYPNGPDTMEAFVGAYSEDHLDGSNFGELLNASIVTQFNRLRATDKTWWESHEAFNDIEREILRNTTFRQIITRNLVIDGIDESKFVGNIWAVQPPVELENAIDEKSISPWSSYSIKYNLDSSHIYFQVELQTAGGEGWFGMGFDPTDNGMTNAEFIIGIVNNKDIDISNYISDGGYHPPLRQTPEGLEIISKNVDDASGIAKINFRRLLTPPKRKPIRHGQMKYIMAYNPSSSGFSYHQNNRHMALIDFYTREIGAVDIKELQRVTRLLHGIGMFVTWCFFFPISVFTVRFLKHTNNYLRIHRTIQLLGGISISSFGAAAIATMANNVKSPHAWMGLVIYTLVFFELGLGFVSVWGQASVVSVNHGYPRLTKRIHKVFGITLLIASWINIYLAITHYFGKFLMQYGYSY
;
A
#
# COMPACT_ATOMS: atom_id res chain seq x y z
N MET A 1 14.83 1.55 -20.51
CA MET A 1 15.80 2.11 -21.46
C MET A 1 15.53 3.59 -21.48
N TYR A 2 16.19 4.28 -20.56
CA TYR A 2 16.24 5.73 -20.55
C TYR A 2 17.27 6.14 -21.59
N GLY A 3 17.01 7.22 -22.33
CA GLY A 3 17.72 7.59 -23.54
C GLY A 3 19.23 7.66 -23.33
N ASP A 4 19.94 6.65 -23.81
CA ASP A 4 21.38 6.73 -24.01
C ASP A 4 21.66 7.90 -24.94
N THR A 5 22.72 8.66 -24.64
CA THR A 5 23.15 9.75 -25.50
C THR A 5 23.54 9.18 -26.86
N ILE A 6 22.68 9.39 -27.87
CA ILE A 6 22.92 8.88 -29.24
C ILE A 6 24.06 9.65 -29.90
N TYR A 7 24.35 10.87 -29.41
CA TYR A 7 25.38 11.74 -29.94
C TYR A 7 25.89 12.72 -28.88
N ASP A 8 27.20 12.65 -28.57
CA ASP A 8 27.87 13.64 -27.73
C ASP A 8 28.47 14.75 -28.61
N LEU A 9 28.05 16.00 -28.42
CA LEU A 9 28.76 17.14 -28.98
C LEU A 9 29.91 17.52 -28.07
N ALA A 10 31.13 17.46 -28.62
CA ALA A 10 32.26 18.13 -28.00
C ALA A 10 31.94 19.63 -27.85
N LEU A 11 32.24 20.19 -26.67
CA LEU A 11 32.01 21.61 -26.34
C LEU A 11 32.62 22.57 -27.38
N GLU A 12 33.73 22.19 -28.01
CA GLU A 12 34.36 22.97 -29.08
C GLU A 12 33.47 23.12 -30.31
N ARG A 13 32.75 22.07 -30.70
CA ARG A 13 31.82 22.12 -31.84
C ARG A 13 30.60 23.01 -31.58
N ILE A 14 30.10 23.05 -30.34
CA ILE A 14 28.98 23.93 -29.95
C ILE A 14 29.35 25.42 -30.12
N LYS A 15 30.64 25.77 -30.05
CA LYS A 15 31.11 27.14 -30.24
C LYS A 15 31.17 27.57 -31.72
N GLU A 16 31.28 26.60 -32.62
CA GLU A 16 31.48 26.83 -34.07
C GLU A 16 30.20 26.61 -34.87
N GLU A 17 29.38 25.62 -34.48
CA GLU A 17 28.11 25.28 -35.11
C GLU A 17 26.98 25.38 -34.09
N ASN A 18 25.88 26.03 -34.44
CA ASN A 18 24.73 26.06 -33.54
C ASN A 18 24.00 24.69 -33.57
N LEU A 19 23.31 24.33 -32.48
CA LEU A 19 22.61 23.04 -32.37
C LEU A 19 21.61 22.80 -33.52
N LEU A 20 20.99 23.86 -34.03
CA LEU A 20 20.01 23.76 -35.13
C LEU A 20 20.69 23.50 -36.48
N GLU A 21 21.84 24.11 -36.74
CA GLU A 21 22.66 23.88 -37.94
C GLU A 21 23.22 22.46 -37.96
N ALA A 22 23.68 21.98 -36.80
CA ALA A 22 24.29 20.66 -36.69
C ALA A 22 23.27 19.51 -36.76
N PHE A 23 22.07 19.67 -36.18
CA PHE A 23 21.12 18.56 -36.01
C PHE A 23 19.76 18.76 -36.67
N GLY A 24 19.41 19.97 -37.08
CA GLY A 24 18.05 20.29 -37.51
C GLY A 24 17.08 20.46 -36.35
N LEU A 25 16.02 21.22 -36.59
CA LEU A 25 15.02 21.58 -35.58
C LEU A 25 14.27 20.37 -35.02
N ASP A 26 13.91 19.41 -35.88
CA ASP A 26 13.16 18.21 -35.50
C ASP A 26 13.90 17.35 -34.46
N ARG A 27 15.21 17.15 -34.67
CA ARG A 27 16.05 16.36 -33.75
C ARG A 27 16.30 17.08 -32.44
N VAL A 28 16.57 18.39 -32.48
CA VAL A 28 16.78 19.20 -31.27
C VAL A 28 15.51 19.18 -30.41
N LEU A 29 14.34 19.46 -31.00
CA LEU A 29 13.08 19.45 -30.26
C LEU A 29 12.72 18.04 -29.73
N SER A 30 12.99 17.00 -30.50
CA SER A 30 12.76 15.62 -30.05
C SER A 30 13.69 15.27 -28.88
N SER A 31 14.95 15.72 -28.93
CA SER A 31 15.89 15.55 -27.84
C SER A 31 15.45 16.30 -26.58
N MET A 32 15.01 17.55 -26.70
CA MET A 32 14.50 18.33 -25.56
C MET A 32 13.29 17.69 -24.90
N ALA A 33 12.39 17.06 -25.67
CA ALA A 33 11.21 16.41 -25.14
C ALA A 33 11.50 15.04 -24.50
N LEU A 34 12.59 14.37 -24.87
CA LEU A 34 12.97 13.05 -24.37
C LEU A 34 13.97 13.11 -23.21
N GLN A 35 14.71 14.20 -23.08
CA GLN A 35 15.66 14.39 -22.00
C GLN A 35 14.94 14.70 -20.69
N ARG A 36 15.46 14.13 -19.60
CA ARG A 36 15.02 14.48 -18.25
C ARG A 36 15.65 15.80 -17.85
N GLN A 37 14.84 16.67 -17.26
CA GLN A 37 15.39 17.81 -16.53
C GLN A 37 16.20 17.30 -15.34
N GLU A 38 17.24 18.06 -14.99
CA GLU A 38 17.92 17.89 -13.70
C GLU A 38 16.97 18.24 -12.55
N GLU A 39 17.24 17.69 -11.38
CA GLU A 39 16.49 17.97 -10.17
C GLU A 39 16.61 19.44 -9.76
N VAL A 40 15.55 20.01 -9.18
CA VAL A 40 15.57 21.41 -8.70
C VAL A 40 16.04 21.44 -7.26
N ASP A 41 17.36 21.46 -7.06
CA ASP A 41 17.98 21.39 -5.74
C ASP A 41 19.25 22.27 -5.64
N VAL A 42 20.04 22.06 -4.59
CA VAL A 42 21.31 22.77 -4.34
C VAL A 42 22.52 22.16 -5.06
N PHE A 43 22.36 21.04 -5.78
CA PHE A 43 23.41 20.29 -6.46
C PHE A 43 23.53 20.70 -7.93
N PHE A 44 23.95 21.94 -8.12
CA PHE A 44 24.05 22.50 -9.46
C PHE A 44 25.14 21.88 -10.32
N ASN A 45 24.83 21.66 -11.60
CA ASN A 45 25.75 21.06 -12.57
C ASN A 45 26.98 21.94 -12.83
N ASP A 46 28.10 21.29 -13.18
CA ASP A 46 29.37 21.98 -13.42
C ASP A 46 29.32 22.95 -14.61
N ALA A 47 28.45 22.73 -15.60
CA ALA A 47 28.34 23.60 -16.77
C ALA A 47 27.83 25.00 -16.40
N SER A 48 26.96 25.10 -15.39
CA SER A 48 26.42 26.36 -14.87
C SER A 48 27.32 26.99 -13.79
N ARG A 49 28.16 26.20 -13.13
CA ARG A 49 29.16 26.70 -12.17
C ARG A 49 30.49 27.11 -12.81
N ASN A 50 30.77 26.63 -14.03
CA ASN A 50 31.98 26.94 -14.79
C ASN A 50 31.64 27.54 -16.17
N LEU A 51 30.62 28.40 -16.23
CA LEU A 51 30.16 28.98 -17.48
C LEU A 51 31.24 29.91 -18.07
N ASN A 52 31.72 29.60 -19.27
CA ASN A 52 32.78 30.35 -19.93
C ASN A 52 32.22 31.32 -20.99
N LEU A 53 32.09 32.59 -20.60
CA LEU A 53 31.70 33.71 -21.46
C LEU A 53 32.86 34.73 -21.50
N SER A 54 34.02 34.31 -22.03
CA SER A 54 35.31 35.02 -21.99
C SER A 54 36.01 35.03 -20.63
N HIS A 55 35.27 34.81 -19.54
CA HIS A 55 35.76 34.47 -18.20
C HIS A 55 34.92 33.32 -17.63
N ILE A 56 35.42 32.64 -16.61
CA ILE A 56 34.69 31.59 -15.90
C ILE A 56 33.79 32.24 -14.86
N TYR A 57 32.49 31.99 -14.96
CA TYR A 57 31.46 32.47 -14.02
C TYR A 57 30.77 31.28 -13.35
N ASP A 58 30.55 31.40 -12.04
CA ASP A 58 29.63 30.55 -11.27
C ASP A 58 28.30 31.28 -11.17
N LEU A 59 27.29 30.81 -11.93
CA LEU A 59 25.97 31.46 -11.99
C LEU A 59 25.28 31.52 -10.62
N TYR A 60 25.51 30.54 -9.75
CA TYR A 60 24.85 30.50 -8.44
C TYR A 60 25.56 31.37 -7.42
N ALA A 61 26.89 31.43 -7.45
CA ALA A 61 27.63 32.42 -6.68
C ALA A 61 27.22 33.85 -7.09
N PHE A 62 26.99 34.07 -8.39
CA PHE A 62 26.45 35.31 -8.89
C PHE A 62 25.03 35.57 -8.37
N ASP A 63 24.15 34.57 -8.34
CA ASP A 63 22.78 34.70 -7.85
C ASP A 63 22.68 34.99 -6.35
N ILE A 64 23.55 34.38 -5.55
CA ILE A 64 23.68 34.71 -4.12
C ILE A 64 24.16 36.17 -3.97
N SER A 65 25.17 36.58 -4.73
CA SER A 65 25.66 37.97 -4.71
C SER A 65 24.58 38.96 -5.16
N ARG A 66 23.80 38.57 -6.17
CA ARG A 66 22.69 39.33 -6.73
C ARG A 66 21.54 39.49 -5.75
N ALA A 67 21.24 38.46 -4.96
CA ALA A 67 20.25 38.52 -3.89
C ALA A 67 20.68 39.49 -2.79
N ARG A 68 21.96 39.45 -2.40
CA ARG A 68 22.53 40.39 -1.41
C ARG A 68 22.52 41.83 -1.92
N ASP A 69 22.96 42.06 -3.16
CA ASP A 69 22.96 43.38 -3.81
C ASP A 69 21.56 43.99 -3.91
N ARG A 70 20.55 43.16 -4.26
CA ARG A 70 19.14 43.58 -4.29
C ARG A 70 18.48 43.70 -2.92
N GLY A 71 19.20 43.44 -1.83
CA GLY A 71 18.67 43.51 -0.47
C GLY A 71 17.53 42.52 -0.21
N ILE A 72 17.56 41.35 -0.85
CA ILE A 72 16.59 40.29 -0.56
C ILE A 72 16.78 39.85 0.89
N ALA A 73 15.68 39.78 1.64
CA ALA A 73 15.72 39.40 3.05
C ALA A 73 16.20 37.95 3.24
N LEU A 74 16.64 37.63 4.45
CA LEU A 74 17.12 36.30 4.83
C LEU A 74 15.98 35.28 4.90
N TYR A 75 16.34 34.00 4.85
CA TYR A 75 15.44 32.87 4.65
C TYR A 75 14.17 32.89 5.52
N ASN A 76 14.30 32.93 6.85
CA ASN A 76 13.11 32.91 7.72
C ASN A 76 12.27 34.19 7.65
N VAL A 77 12.87 35.35 7.34
CA VAL A 77 12.12 36.59 7.12
C VAL A 77 11.29 36.48 5.84
N VAL A 78 11.84 35.88 4.79
CA VAL A 78 11.11 35.63 3.54
C VAL A 78 10.01 34.59 3.76
N ARG A 79 10.26 33.52 4.54
CA ARG A 79 9.21 32.55 4.92
C ARG A 79 8.02 33.23 5.58
N GLU A 80 8.26 34.08 6.58
CA GLU A 80 7.19 34.82 7.25
C GLU A 80 6.46 35.78 6.31
N ALA A 81 7.17 36.43 5.38
CA ALA A 81 6.55 37.31 4.39
C ALA A 81 5.57 36.56 3.45
N TYR A 82 5.77 35.26 3.24
CA TYR A 82 4.84 34.37 2.53
C TYR A 82 3.86 33.64 3.46
N GLY A 83 3.81 33.98 4.75
CA GLY A 83 2.90 33.37 5.73
C GLY A 83 3.31 31.96 6.17
N LEU A 84 4.56 31.56 5.92
CA LEU A 84 5.10 30.26 6.32
C LEU A 84 5.77 30.35 7.70
N PRO A 85 5.73 29.27 8.51
CA PRO A 85 6.42 29.24 9.79
C PRO A 85 7.92 29.28 9.60
N ARG A 86 8.64 29.90 10.54
CA ARG A 86 10.11 29.87 10.61
C ARG A 86 10.60 28.44 10.84
N LYS A 87 11.79 28.12 10.32
CA LYS A 87 12.53 26.89 10.59
C LYS A 87 13.65 27.19 11.59
N ASN A 88 13.71 26.46 12.70
CA ASN A 88 14.65 26.73 13.79
C ASN A 88 15.90 25.84 13.74
N THR A 89 15.80 24.68 13.09
CA THR A 89 16.93 23.75 12.92
C THR A 89 17.10 23.36 11.45
N TRP A 90 18.27 22.81 11.12
CA TRP A 90 18.57 22.38 9.75
C TRP A 90 17.75 21.17 9.32
N GLU A 91 17.39 20.29 10.27
CA GLU A 91 16.51 19.14 10.05
C GLU A 91 15.08 19.58 9.73
N GLU A 92 14.66 20.77 10.16
CA GLU A 92 13.36 21.32 9.76
C GLU A 92 13.41 21.93 8.34
N VAL A 93 14.59 22.33 7.86
CA VAL A 93 14.81 22.82 6.49
C VAL A 93 14.85 21.64 5.52
N THR A 94 15.63 20.60 5.83
CA THR A 94 15.83 19.46 4.93
C THR A 94 15.97 18.13 5.69
N SER A 95 15.37 17.08 5.12
CA SER A 95 15.57 15.70 5.53
C SER A 95 16.95 15.15 5.11
N ASN A 96 17.62 15.79 4.16
CA ASN A 96 18.93 15.36 3.66
C ASN A 96 20.04 15.76 4.62
N LYS A 97 20.56 14.77 5.35
CA LYS A 97 21.63 14.98 6.33
C LYS A 97 22.89 15.62 5.75
N TYR A 98 23.27 15.30 4.51
CA TYR A 98 24.43 15.91 3.87
C TYR A 98 24.23 17.42 3.68
N ILE A 99 23.06 17.83 3.19
CA ILE A 99 22.73 19.25 3.00
C ILE A 99 22.69 19.94 4.37
N SER A 100 22.00 19.35 5.35
CA SER A 100 21.93 19.86 6.74
C SER A 100 23.32 20.11 7.34
N ASP A 101 24.23 19.14 7.25
CA ASP A 101 25.60 19.27 7.78
C ASP A 101 26.40 20.38 7.06
N ARG A 102 26.18 20.57 5.74
CA ARG A 102 26.82 21.63 4.94
C ARG A 102 26.26 23.01 5.29
N LEU A 103 24.95 23.13 5.51
CA LEU A 103 24.30 24.36 5.96
C LEU A 103 24.80 24.76 7.34
N GLN A 104 24.92 23.80 8.27
CA GLN A 104 25.48 24.05 9.61
C GLN A 104 26.92 24.56 9.55
N PHE A 105 27.73 24.07 8.60
CA PHE A 105 29.08 24.56 8.39
C PHE A 105 29.12 25.99 7.83
N LEU A 106 28.26 26.30 6.86
CA LEU A 106 28.24 27.60 6.19
C LEU A 106 27.57 28.70 7.02
N TYR A 107 26.52 28.35 7.76
CA TYR A 107 25.70 29.25 8.56
C TYR A 107 25.66 28.77 10.01
N PRO A 108 26.77 28.86 10.78
CA PRO A 108 26.83 28.25 12.11
C PRO A 108 25.79 28.79 13.11
N ASN A 109 25.24 29.96 12.84
CA ASN A 109 24.26 30.65 13.68
C ASN A 109 22.80 30.31 13.35
N GLY A 110 22.56 29.27 12.54
CA GLY A 110 21.23 28.74 12.26
C GLY A 110 20.51 29.35 11.04
N PRO A 111 19.31 28.84 10.71
CA PRO A 111 18.58 29.20 9.49
C PRO A 111 18.22 30.68 9.34
N ASP A 112 18.20 31.44 10.44
CA ASP A 112 17.93 32.89 10.45
C ASP A 112 19.00 33.71 9.71
N THR A 113 20.22 33.18 9.59
CA THR A 113 21.36 33.88 8.99
C THR A 113 21.60 33.52 7.53
N MET A 114 20.83 32.57 6.99
CA MET A 114 20.99 32.04 5.64
C MET A 114 20.24 32.89 4.61
N GLU A 115 20.82 33.08 3.41
CA GLU A 115 20.15 33.71 2.29
C GLU A 115 18.91 32.92 1.86
N ALA A 116 17.82 33.62 1.55
CA ALA A 116 16.57 32.98 1.15
C ALA A 116 16.71 32.08 -0.08
N PHE A 117 17.55 32.46 -1.05
CA PHE A 117 17.80 31.63 -2.23
C PHE A 117 18.37 30.26 -1.84
N VAL A 118 19.39 30.22 -0.98
CA VAL A 118 20.00 28.97 -0.52
C VAL A 118 19.01 28.12 0.26
N GLY A 119 18.27 28.75 1.18
CA GLY A 119 17.27 28.04 1.98
C GLY A 119 16.12 27.47 1.16
N ALA A 120 15.59 28.24 0.20
CA ALA A 120 14.44 27.82 -0.59
C ALA A 120 14.75 26.61 -1.50
N TYR A 121 15.97 26.50 -2.01
CA TYR A 121 16.44 25.31 -2.76
C TYR A 121 16.87 24.15 -1.87
N SER A 122 17.12 24.39 -0.58
CA SER A 122 17.47 23.35 0.38
C SER A 122 16.24 22.63 0.95
N GLU A 123 15.04 23.22 0.80
CA GLU A 123 13.81 22.63 1.33
C GLU A 123 13.45 21.32 0.65
N ASP A 124 12.97 20.35 1.43
CA ASP A 124 12.37 19.15 0.88
C ASP A 124 11.20 19.52 -0.03
N HIS A 125 11.09 18.84 -1.18
CA HIS A 125 10.02 19.11 -2.13
C HIS A 125 8.66 18.69 -1.58
N LEU A 126 7.63 19.46 -1.94
CA LEU A 126 6.25 19.08 -1.66
C LEU A 126 5.81 17.92 -2.57
N ASP A 127 4.89 17.08 -2.09
CA ASP A 127 4.31 16.00 -2.87
C ASP A 127 3.76 16.51 -4.23
N GLY A 128 4.28 15.97 -5.33
CA GLY A 128 3.88 16.34 -6.69
C GLY A 128 4.43 17.69 -7.19
N SER A 129 5.41 18.27 -6.50
CA SER A 129 6.05 19.54 -6.83
C SER A 129 7.56 19.36 -7.00
N ASN A 130 8.20 20.16 -7.86
CA ASN A 130 9.68 20.28 -7.92
C ASN A 130 10.21 21.33 -6.93
N PHE A 131 9.38 21.81 -6.01
CA PHE A 131 9.68 22.92 -5.11
C PHE A 131 9.28 22.57 -3.69
N GLY A 132 10.11 22.99 -2.73
CA GLY A 132 9.74 23.09 -1.32
C GLY A 132 8.73 24.20 -1.03
N GLU A 133 8.31 24.31 0.23
CA GLU A 133 7.26 25.22 0.70
C GLU A 133 7.47 26.66 0.23
N LEU A 134 8.68 27.21 0.42
CA LEU A 134 8.98 28.61 0.18
C LEU A 134 9.00 28.95 -1.31
N LEU A 135 9.69 28.15 -2.14
CA LEU A 135 9.70 28.36 -3.60
C LEU A 135 8.30 28.22 -4.17
N ASN A 136 7.54 27.20 -3.74
CA ASN A 136 6.17 26.99 -4.20
C ASN A 136 5.26 28.18 -3.82
N ALA A 137 5.30 28.63 -2.57
CA ALA A 137 4.50 29.77 -2.12
C ALA A 137 4.84 31.05 -2.91
N SER A 138 6.13 31.29 -3.18
CA SER A 138 6.60 32.42 -3.96
C SER A 138 6.08 32.39 -5.40
N ILE A 139 6.27 31.27 -6.09
CA ILE A 139 5.84 31.07 -7.48
C ILE A 139 4.32 31.17 -7.58
N VAL A 140 3.57 30.43 -6.76
CA VAL A 140 2.10 30.45 -6.78
C VAL A 140 1.57 31.86 -6.53
N THR A 141 2.15 32.60 -5.58
CA THR A 141 1.74 33.98 -5.30
C THR A 141 2.00 34.89 -6.50
N GLN A 142 3.18 34.82 -7.10
CA GLN A 142 3.54 35.66 -8.23
C GLN A 142 2.70 35.36 -9.48
N PHE A 143 2.53 34.08 -9.84
CA PHE A 143 1.74 33.67 -10.99
C PHE A 143 0.24 33.97 -10.81
N ASN A 144 -0.30 33.83 -9.59
CA ASN A 144 -1.68 34.26 -9.32
C ASN A 144 -1.87 35.76 -9.46
N ARG A 145 -0.91 36.57 -8.99
CA ARG A 145 -0.96 38.03 -9.18
C ARG A 145 -0.92 38.38 -10.66
N LEU A 146 0.03 37.84 -11.41
CA LEU A 146 0.14 38.06 -12.86
C LEU A 146 -1.18 37.74 -13.56
N ARG A 147 -1.75 36.56 -13.31
CA ARG A 147 -3.06 36.16 -13.88
C ARG A 147 -4.19 37.10 -13.48
N ALA A 148 -4.32 37.41 -12.19
CA ALA A 148 -5.47 38.15 -11.66
C ALA A 148 -5.45 39.63 -12.06
N THR A 149 -4.27 40.21 -12.29
CA THR A 149 -4.12 41.63 -12.63
C THR A 149 -3.93 41.90 -14.12
N ASP A 150 -3.77 40.85 -14.92
CA ASP A 150 -3.65 40.99 -16.38
C ASP A 150 -5.04 41.14 -17.01
N LYS A 151 -5.38 42.38 -17.41
CA LYS A 151 -6.60 42.68 -18.14
C LYS A 151 -6.70 41.88 -19.46
N THR A 152 -5.56 41.55 -20.06
CA THR A 152 -5.46 40.78 -21.31
C THR A 152 -5.30 39.27 -21.07
N TRP A 153 -5.52 38.79 -19.84
CA TRP A 153 -5.52 37.36 -19.54
C TRP A 153 -6.53 36.63 -20.45
N TRP A 154 -6.10 35.52 -21.06
CA TRP A 154 -6.84 34.84 -22.12
C TRP A 154 -8.23 34.31 -21.71
N GLU A 155 -8.46 34.04 -20.42
CA GLU A 155 -9.78 33.62 -19.93
C GLU A 155 -10.73 34.81 -19.67
N SER A 156 -10.25 36.05 -19.75
CA SER A 156 -11.07 37.24 -19.54
C SER A 156 -12.14 37.37 -20.64
N HIS A 157 -13.34 37.80 -20.26
CA HIS A 157 -14.47 37.95 -21.18
C HIS A 157 -14.19 38.90 -22.35
N GLU A 158 -13.33 39.91 -22.14
CA GLU A 158 -12.98 40.90 -23.16
C GLU A 158 -11.89 40.43 -24.15
N ALA A 159 -11.15 39.37 -23.83
CA ALA A 159 -9.96 38.97 -24.60
C ALA A 159 -10.32 38.13 -25.84
N PHE A 160 -11.21 37.15 -25.67
CA PHE A 160 -11.58 36.17 -26.70
C PHE A 160 -13.07 35.83 -26.61
N ASN A 161 -13.68 35.35 -27.68
CA ASN A 161 -15.02 34.77 -27.62
C ASN A 161 -15.00 33.33 -27.08
N ASP A 162 -16.18 32.74 -26.84
CA ASP A 162 -16.28 31.39 -26.25
C ASP A 162 -15.65 30.30 -27.13
N ILE A 163 -15.77 30.41 -28.44
CA ILE A 163 -15.22 29.44 -29.40
C ILE A 163 -13.69 29.51 -29.39
N GLU A 164 -13.14 30.71 -29.42
CA GLU A 164 -11.69 30.94 -29.34
C GLU A 164 -11.11 30.46 -28.01
N ARG A 165 -11.79 30.71 -26.89
CA ARG A 165 -11.37 30.20 -25.57
C ARG A 165 -11.33 28.68 -25.54
N GLU A 166 -12.31 28.00 -26.13
CA GLU A 166 -12.32 26.54 -26.18
C GLU A 166 -11.15 25.99 -27.03
N ILE A 167 -10.81 26.67 -28.14
CA ILE A 167 -9.63 26.33 -28.94
C ILE A 167 -8.34 26.51 -28.12
N LEU A 168 -8.20 27.63 -27.41
CA LEU A 168 -7.02 27.92 -26.58
C LEU A 168 -6.88 26.91 -25.43
N ARG A 169 -8.00 26.60 -24.75
CA ARG A 169 -8.03 25.67 -23.61
C ARG A 169 -7.65 24.24 -24.01
N ASN A 170 -7.96 23.84 -25.25
CA ASN A 170 -7.58 22.54 -25.82
C ASN A 170 -6.25 22.56 -26.59
N THR A 171 -5.58 23.71 -26.69
CA THR A 171 -4.28 23.81 -27.39
C THR A 171 -3.16 23.32 -26.48
N THR A 172 -2.37 22.38 -26.97
CA THR A 172 -1.18 21.85 -26.30
C THR A 172 0.10 22.42 -26.92
N PHE A 173 1.17 22.49 -26.13
CA PHE A 173 2.48 22.91 -26.66
C PHE A 173 2.98 21.96 -27.77
N ARG A 174 2.54 20.68 -27.80
CA ARG A 174 2.84 19.73 -28.88
C ARG A 174 2.19 20.18 -30.18
N GLN A 175 0.91 20.53 -30.15
CA GLN A 175 0.21 21.03 -31.34
C GLN A 175 0.84 22.32 -31.85
N ILE A 176 1.34 23.19 -30.96
CA ILE A 176 2.07 24.38 -31.37
C ILE A 176 3.35 23.99 -32.13
N ILE A 177 4.15 23.07 -31.59
CA ILE A 177 5.36 22.58 -32.25
C ILE A 177 5.03 21.93 -33.60
N THR A 178 4.12 20.96 -33.65
CA THR A 178 3.83 20.21 -34.89
C THR A 178 3.25 21.08 -35.99
N ARG A 179 2.40 22.08 -35.65
CA ARG A 179 1.92 23.07 -36.62
C ARG A 179 3.07 23.84 -37.29
N ASN A 180 4.15 24.13 -36.56
CA ASN A 180 5.31 24.83 -37.11
C ASN A 180 6.26 23.87 -37.85
N LEU A 181 6.39 22.61 -37.43
CA LEU A 181 7.18 21.60 -38.14
C LEU A 181 6.58 21.24 -39.52
N VAL A 182 5.25 21.17 -39.63
CA VAL A 182 4.58 20.91 -40.92
C VAL A 182 4.83 22.06 -41.91
N ILE A 183 4.93 23.30 -41.44
CA ILE A 183 5.28 24.46 -42.28
C ILE A 183 6.68 24.28 -42.89
N ASP A 184 7.60 23.68 -42.15
CA ASP A 184 8.97 23.37 -42.59
C ASP A 184 9.07 22.06 -43.41
N GLY A 185 7.94 21.40 -43.70
CA GLY A 185 7.89 20.13 -44.44
C GLY A 185 8.32 18.91 -43.62
N ILE A 186 8.37 19.02 -42.29
CA ILE A 186 8.76 17.95 -41.37
C ILE A 186 7.52 17.12 -40.99
N ASP A 187 7.65 15.80 -41.07
CA ASP A 187 6.58 14.84 -40.76
C ASP A 187 6.26 14.80 -39.24
N GLU A 188 5.05 15.25 -38.87
CA GLU A 188 4.59 15.34 -37.48
C GLU A 188 4.50 13.99 -36.75
N SER A 189 4.37 12.88 -37.50
CA SER A 189 4.28 11.54 -36.92
C SER A 189 5.56 11.12 -36.21
N LYS A 190 6.68 11.78 -36.53
CA LYS A 190 8.00 11.54 -35.93
C LYS A 190 8.19 12.25 -34.60
N PHE A 191 7.28 13.16 -34.22
CA PHE A 191 7.41 13.96 -33.00
C PHE A 191 6.64 13.34 -31.82
N VAL A 192 7.31 13.26 -30.67
CA VAL A 192 6.82 12.57 -29.48
C VAL A 192 5.45 13.09 -29.01
N GLY A 193 4.62 12.18 -28.50
CA GLY A 193 3.23 12.45 -28.13
C GLY A 193 3.06 13.27 -26.85
N ASN A 194 3.99 13.13 -25.89
CA ASN A 194 3.93 13.78 -24.59
C ASN A 194 5.22 14.57 -24.36
N ILE A 195 5.11 15.89 -24.22
CA ILE A 195 6.25 16.82 -24.06
C ILE A 195 6.33 17.43 -22.66
N TRP A 196 5.40 17.07 -21.77
CA TRP A 196 5.33 17.60 -20.39
C TRP A 196 5.51 16.52 -19.32
N ALA A 197 5.56 15.25 -19.71
CA ALA A 197 5.96 14.17 -18.84
C ALA A 197 6.95 13.28 -19.57
N VAL A 198 8.15 13.11 -19.01
CA VAL A 198 9.04 12.00 -19.38
C VAL A 198 8.48 10.73 -18.77
N GLN A 199 7.36 10.27 -19.31
CA GLN A 199 7.10 8.85 -19.49
C GLN A 199 6.41 8.71 -20.85
N PRO A 200 6.92 7.87 -21.76
CA PRO A 200 6.13 7.50 -22.93
C PRO A 200 4.76 6.96 -22.45
N PRO A 201 3.69 7.05 -23.26
CA PRO A 201 2.49 6.26 -23.02
C PRO A 201 2.95 4.82 -22.80
N VAL A 202 2.81 4.33 -21.57
CA VAL A 202 3.30 3.01 -21.23
C VAL A 202 2.30 2.02 -21.80
N GLU A 203 2.57 1.50 -23.00
CA GLU A 203 2.01 0.22 -23.37
C GLU A 203 2.60 -0.82 -22.43
N LEU A 204 1.74 -1.41 -21.59
CA LEU A 204 2.12 -2.40 -20.57
C LEU A 204 2.82 -3.64 -21.16
N GLU A 205 2.78 -3.83 -22.49
CA GLU A 205 3.51 -4.89 -23.19
C GLU A 205 5.02 -4.65 -23.32
N ASN A 206 5.51 -3.40 -23.23
CA ASN A 206 6.93 -3.06 -23.43
C ASN A 206 7.56 -2.32 -22.22
N ALA A 207 6.89 -2.31 -21.07
CA ALA A 207 7.37 -1.61 -19.88
C ALA A 207 8.56 -2.34 -19.24
N ILE A 208 9.72 -1.67 -19.17
CA ILE A 208 10.99 -2.23 -18.68
C ILE A 208 11.01 -2.42 -17.14
N ASP A 209 10.05 -1.81 -16.43
CA ASP A 209 9.92 -1.82 -14.96
C ASP A 209 8.54 -2.35 -14.49
N GLU A 210 8.14 -3.52 -14.98
CA GLU A 210 6.88 -4.16 -14.60
C GLU A 210 6.93 -4.75 -13.17
N LYS A 211 5.91 -4.46 -12.33
CA LYS A 211 5.69 -5.21 -11.08
C LYS A 211 4.32 -5.89 -11.09
N SER A 212 4.34 -7.20 -10.93
CA SER A 212 3.14 -8.03 -10.81
C SER A 212 2.64 -8.04 -9.36
N ILE A 213 1.39 -7.64 -9.14
CA ILE A 213 0.67 -7.78 -7.88
C ILE A 213 -0.26 -8.97 -8.01
N SER A 214 0.30 -10.18 -7.91
CA SER A 214 -0.46 -11.40 -8.19
C SER A 214 -0.06 -12.52 -7.24
N PRO A 215 -0.82 -12.76 -6.16
CA PRO A 215 -0.59 -13.91 -5.29
C PRO A 215 -1.09 -15.23 -5.90
N TRP A 216 -1.71 -15.19 -7.08
CA TRP A 216 -2.27 -16.34 -7.78
C TRP A 216 -1.81 -16.38 -9.24
N SER A 217 -1.75 -17.59 -9.81
CA SER A 217 -1.47 -17.79 -11.24
C SER A 217 -2.69 -17.49 -12.13
N SER A 218 -3.91 -17.62 -11.59
CA SER A 218 -5.16 -17.45 -12.35
C SER A 218 -5.70 -16.02 -12.38
N TYR A 219 -5.11 -15.10 -11.63
CA TYR A 219 -5.49 -13.70 -11.60
C TYR A 219 -4.24 -12.86 -11.38
N SER A 220 -3.85 -12.10 -12.41
CA SER A 220 -2.67 -11.25 -12.37
C SER A 220 -2.99 -9.79 -12.63
N ILE A 221 -2.26 -8.92 -11.95
CA ILE A 221 -2.33 -7.47 -12.13
C ILE A 221 -0.93 -6.93 -12.34
N LYS A 222 -0.74 -6.23 -13.44
CA LYS A 222 0.44 -5.42 -13.71
C LYS A 222 0.02 -3.97 -13.72
N TYR A 223 0.90 -3.08 -13.27
CA TYR A 223 0.61 -1.66 -13.28
C TYR A 223 1.83 -0.81 -13.58
N ASN A 224 1.59 0.41 -14.05
CA ASN A 224 2.58 1.48 -14.13
C ASN A 224 1.90 2.85 -13.95
N LEU A 225 2.66 3.90 -13.65
CA LEU A 225 2.14 5.24 -13.41
C LEU A 225 2.81 6.26 -14.33
N ASP A 226 2.06 7.28 -14.71
CA ASP A 226 2.58 8.56 -15.19
C ASP A 226 2.20 9.69 -14.22
N SER A 227 2.40 10.95 -14.60
CA SER A 227 2.11 12.12 -13.75
C SER A 227 0.61 12.35 -13.46
N SER A 228 -0.28 11.61 -14.13
CA SER A 228 -1.73 11.87 -14.13
C SER A 228 -2.56 10.60 -13.93
N HIS A 229 -2.08 9.44 -14.39
CA HIS A 229 -2.81 8.18 -14.43
C HIS A 229 -1.98 7.03 -13.87
N ILE A 230 -2.70 6.06 -13.31
CA ILE A 230 -2.23 4.69 -13.12
C ILE A 230 -2.84 3.80 -14.20
N TYR A 231 -1.99 3.03 -14.87
CA TYR A 231 -2.33 2.06 -15.91
C TYR A 231 -2.34 0.67 -15.29
N PHE A 232 -3.35 -0.13 -15.64
CA PHE A 232 -3.48 -1.51 -15.20
C PHE A 232 -3.64 -2.44 -16.39
N GLN A 233 -2.95 -3.57 -16.35
CA GLN A 233 -3.20 -4.75 -17.17
C GLN A 233 -3.63 -5.84 -16.21
N VAL A 234 -4.82 -6.38 -16.46
CA VAL A 234 -5.38 -7.48 -15.68
C VAL A 234 -5.56 -8.69 -16.58
N GLU A 235 -5.08 -9.83 -16.11
CA GLU A 235 -5.36 -11.13 -16.72
C GLU A 235 -6.10 -12.02 -15.72
N LEU A 236 -7.23 -12.57 -16.14
CA LEU A 236 -8.06 -13.48 -15.36
C LEU A 236 -8.29 -14.76 -16.17
N GLN A 237 -7.93 -15.91 -15.61
CA GLN A 237 -8.34 -17.20 -16.15
C GLN A 237 -9.85 -17.37 -15.94
N THR A 238 -10.60 -17.54 -17.02
CA THR A 238 -12.04 -17.78 -16.99
C THR A 238 -12.35 -19.24 -17.31
N ALA A 239 -13.50 -19.72 -16.84
CA ALA A 239 -14.05 -21.03 -17.14
C ALA A 239 -15.29 -20.84 -18.02
N GLY A 240 -15.14 -21.10 -19.31
CA GLY A 240 -16.24 -20.98 -20.28
C GLY A 240 -16.62 -19.55 -20.64
N GLY A 241 -15.71 -18.57 -20.49
CA GLY A 241 -15.98 -17.16 -20.80
C GLY A 241 -16.79 -16.44 -19.72
N GLU A 242 -16.82 -17.00 -18.50
CA GLU A 242 -17.49 -16.43 -17.33
C GLU A 242 -16.47 -16.16 -16.21
N GLY A 243 -16.61 -15.04 -15.51
CA GLY A 243 -15.79 -14.72 -14.35
C GLY A 243 -15.93 -13.28 -13.89
N TRP A 244 -15.25 -12.92 -12.81
CA TRP A 244 -15.04 -11.52 -12.44
C TRP A 244 -13.76 -11.37 -11.61
N PHE A 245 -13.19 -10.17 -11.64
CA PHE A 245 -12.13 -9.73 -10.74
C PHE A 245 -12.50 -8.39 -10.10
N GLY A 246 -11.99 -8.14 -8.89
CA GLY A 246 -12.23 -6.91 -8.14
C GLY A 246 -10.94 -6.40 -7.51
N MET A 247 -10.73 -5.09 -7.65
CA MET A 247 -9.59 -4.33 -7.14
C MET A 247 -10.13 -3.24 -6.22
N GLY A 248 -9.84 -3.29 -4.93
CA GLY A 248 -10.33 -2.37 -3.92
C GLY A 248 -9.22 -1.49 -3.34
N PHE A 249 -9.51 -0.20 -3.19
CA PHE A 249 -8.57 0.84 -2.82
C PHE A 249 -8.89 1.39 -1.42
N ASP A 250 -7.89 1.31 -0.54
CA ASP A 250 -7.83 1.94 0.78
C ASP A 250 -9.07 1.69 1.67
N PRO A 251 -9.46 0.43 1.95
CA PRO A 251 -10.51 0.16 2.94
C PRO A 251 -10.14 0.72 4.32
N THR A 252 -11.14 1.15 5.08
CA THR A 252 -10.92 1.63 6.45
C THR A 252 -10.61 0.48 7.43
N ASP A 253 -11.09 -0.73 7.14
CA ASP A 253 -10.87 -1.92 7.96
C ASP A 253 -9.92 -2.93 7.28
N ASN A 254 -9.88 -4.18 7.76
CA ASN A 254 -9.14 -5.28 7.14
C ASN A 254 -10.03 -6.11 6.19
N GLY A 255 -11.15 -5.55 5.76
CA GLY A 255 -12.12 -6.17 4.87
C GLY A 255 -12.36 -5.26 3.68
N MET A 256 -13.61 -4.84 3.50
CA MET A 256 -14.06 -4.06 2.35
C MET A 256 -14.73 -2.74 2.76
N THR A 257 -14.76 -2.40 4.05
CA THR A 257 -15.52 -1.24 4.54
C THR A 257 -14.93 0.04 3.98
N ASN A 258 -15.80 0.88 3.39
CA ASN A 258 -15.43 2.14 2.74
C ASN A 258 -14.36 2.02 1.66
N ALA A 259 -14.14 0.82 1.09
CA ALA A 259 -13.31 0.68 -0.08
C ALA A 259 -14.07 1.14 -1.33
N GLU A 260 -13.31 1.74 -2.24
CA GLU A 260 -13.74 1.91 -3.62
C GLU A 260 -13.18 0.79 -4.46
N PHE A 261 -13.94 0.33 -5.43
CA PHE A 261 -13.54 -0.77 -6.27
C PHE A 261 -13.51 -0.39 -7.75
N ILE A 262 -12.68 -1.11 -8.48
CA ILE A 262 -12.81 -1.33 -9.92
C ILE A 262 -13.07 -2.83 -10.06
N ILE A 263 -14.14 -3.19 -10.76
CA ILE A 263 -14.52 -4.60 -10.94
C ILE A 263 -14.74 -4.83 -12.43
N GLY A 264 -14.08 -5.85 -12.97
CA GLY A 264 -14.30 -6.38 -14.30
C GLY A 264 -15.10 -7.67 -14.23
N ILE A 265 -16.22 -7.72 -14.94
CA ILE A 265 -17.09 -8.89 -15.06
C ILE A 265 -16.96 -9.42 -16.48
N VAL A 266 -16.60 -10.69 -16.60
CA VAL A 266 -16.56 -11.43 -17.85
C VAL A 266 -17.84 -12.24 -17.96
N ASN A 267 -18.66 -11.95 -18.97
CA ASN A 267 -19.93 -12.61 -19.22
C ASN A 267 -20.05 -12.85 -20.72
N ASN A 268 -20.31 -14.10 -21.14
CA ASN A 268 -20.36 -14.49 -22.54
C ASN A 268 -19.15 -13.98 -23.35
N LYS A 269 -17.94 -14.04 -22.76
CA LYS A 269 -16.69 -13.59 -23.38
C LYS A 269 -16.59 -12.08 -23.66
N ASP A 270 -17.50 -11.26 -23.15
CA ASP A 270 -17.32 -9.82 -23.09
C ASP A 270 -16.89 -9.38 -21.69
N ILE A 271 -16.09 -8.32 -21.61
CA ILE A 271 -15.62 -7.74 -20.35
C ILE A 271 -16.34 -6.41 -20.12
N ASP A 272 -17.17 -6.34 -19.07
CA ASP A 272 -17.72 -5.09 -18.53
C ASP A 272 -16.89 -4.66 -17.31
N ILE A 273 -16.28 -3.48 -17.37
CA ILE A 273 -15.49 -2.93 -16.26
C ILE A 273 -16.12 -1.63 -15.79
N SER A 274 -16.26 -1.50 -14.47
CA SER A 274 -16.81 -0.27 -13.90
C SER A 274 -16.31 -0.03 -12.49
N ASN A 275 -16.68 1.15 -11.97
CA ASN A 275 -16.42 1.56 -10.62
C ASN A 275 -17.49 1.01 -9.68
N TYR A 276 -17.12 0.66 -8.45
CA TYR A 276 -18.06 0.26 -7.42
C TYR A 276 -17.67 0.85 -6.06
N ILE A 277 -18.59 0.87 -5.11
CA ILE A 277 -18.37 1.35 -3.75
C ILE A 277 -18.96 0.39 -2.71
N SER A 278 -18.30 0.25 -1.56
CA SER A 278 -18.90 -0.35 -0.36
C SER A 278 -19.71 0.71 0.39
N ASP A 279 -20.95 0.39 0.74
CA ASP A 279 -21.84 1.21 1.58
C ASP A 279 -21.71 0.87 3.08
N GLY A 280 -20.58 0.28 3.50
CA GLY A 280 -20.27 -0.02 4.89
C GLY A 280 -20.61 -1.44 5.34
N GLY A 281 -21.19 -2.28 4.47
CA GLY A 281 -21.49 -3.69 4.74
C GLY A 281 -20.55 -4.71 4.07
N TYR A 282 -20.65 -5.98 4.49
CA TYR A 282 -20.01 -7.15 3.86
C TYR A 282 -20.95 -7.83 2.86
N HIS A 283 -21.35 -7.09 1.84
CA HIS A 283 -22.19 -7.57 0.75
C HIS A 283 -21.65 -7.09 -0.60
N PRO A 284 -22.22 -7.51 -1.73
CA PRO A 284 -21.75 -7.08 -3.04
C PRO A 284 -21.72 -5.54 -3.14
N PRO A 285 -20.61 -4.96 -3.64
CA PRO A 285 -20.46 -3.52 -3.76
C PRO A 285 -21.40 -2.97 -4.84
N LEU A 286 -21.80 -1.71 -4.70
CA LEU A 286 -22.77 -1.06 -5.57
C LEU A 286 -22.08 -0.44 -6.78
N ARG A 287 -22.58 -0.74 -7.99
CA ARG A 287 -22.05 -0.21 -9.25
C ARG A 287 -22.21 1.32 -9.30
N GLN A 288 -21.18 1.99 -9.79
CA GLN A 288 -21.11 3.44 -10.00
C GLN A 288 -20.82 3.73 -11.47
N THR A 289 -20.86 5.01 -11.85
CA THR A 289 -20.40 5.44 -13.18
C THR A 289 -18.89 5.21 -13.34
N PRO A 290 -18.40 4.89 -14.55
CA PRO A 290 -16.96 4.73 -14.83
C PRO A 290 -16.22 6.08 -14.87
N GLU A 291 -16.57 7.04 -14.00
CA GLU A 291 -15.92 8.35 -13.94
C GLU A 291 -14.42 8.21 -13.63
N GLY A 292 -13.58 8.84 -14.45
CA GLY A 292 -12.12 8.78 -14.35
C GLY A 292 -11.52 7.39 -14.64
N LEU A 293 -12.28 6.48 -15.27
CA LEU A 293 -11.85 5.16 -15.71
C LEU A 293 -11.93 5.07 -17.23
N GLU A 294 -10.82 4.79 -17.90
CA GLU A 294 -10.75 4.67 -19.36
C GLU A 294 -10.25 3.30 -19.79
N ILE A 295 -11.00 2.64 -20.66
CA ILE A 295 -10.67 1.32 -21.20
C ILE A 295 -9.78 1.51 -22.43
N ILE A 296 -8.61 0.90 -22.41
CA ILE A 296 -7.65 0.95 -23.53
C ILE A 296 -7.91 -0.23 -24.47
N SER A 297 -7.96 -1.45 -23.93
CA SER A 297 -8.29 -2.65 -24.69
C SER A 297 -8.87 -3.74 -23.80
N LYS A 298 -9.71 -4.61 -24.37
CA LYS A 298 -10.26 -5.79 -23.71
C LYS A 298 -10.33 -6.95 -24.70
N ASN A 299 -9.96 -8.15 -24.26
CA ASN A 299 -10.00 -9.37 -25.06
C ASN A 299 -10.21 -10.59 -24.15
N VAL A 300 -10.99 -11.57 -24.63
CA VAL A 300 -11.09 -12.90 -24.01
C VAL A 300 -10.62 -13.91 -25.06
N ASP A 301 -9.48 -14.55 -24.80
CA ASP A 301 -8.92 -15.54 -25.71
C ASP A 301 -9.65 -16.88 -25.58
N ASP A 302 -10.23 -17.34 -26.69
CA ASP A 302 -11.00 -18.58 -26.79
C ASP A 302 -10.16 -19.85 -26.58
N ALA A 303 -8.87 -19.82 -26.95
CA ALA A 303 -8.00 -20.98 -26.86
C ALA A 303 -7.46 -21.18 -25.44
N SER A 304 -7.08 -20.08 -24.77
CA SER A 304 -6.52 -20.13 -23.41
C SER A 304 -7.55 -19.89 -22.31
N GLY A 305 -8.71 -19.31 -22.62
CA GLY A 305 -9.72 -18.89 -21.64
C GLY A 305 -9.30 -17.68 -20.81
N ILE A 306 -8.26 -16.95 -21.21
CA ILE A 306 -7.74 -15.79 -20.48
C ILE A 306 -8.47 -14.53 -20.92
N ALA A 307 -9.08 -13.85 -19.96
CA ALA A 307 -9.61 -12.50 -20.12
C ALA A 307 -8.50 -11.49 -19.79
N LYS A 308 -8.05 -10.71 -20.79
CA LYS A 308 -7.04 -9.65 -20.67
C LYS A 308 -7.72 -8.29 -20.85
N ILE A 309 -7.49 -7.37 -19.93
CA ILE A 309 -8.00 -6.00 -20.01
C ILE A 309 -6.93 -4.99 -19.60
N ASN A 310 -6.77 -3.96 -20.44
CA ASN A 310 -5.91 -2.81 -20.20
C ASN A 310 -6.79 -1.58 -20.00
N PHE A 311 -6.58 -0.87 -18.91
CA PHE A 311 -7.34 0.33 -18.58
C PHE A 311 -6.49 1.29 -17.75
N ARG A 312 -6.92 2.55 -17.66
CA ARG A 312 -6.27 3.56 -16.82
C ARG A 312 -7.26 4.28 -15.93
N ARG A 313 -6.77 4.78 -14.81
CA ARG A 313 -7.51 5.59 -13.84
C ARG A 313 -6.70 6.81 -13.45
N LEU A 314 -7.35 7.95 -13.24
CA LEU A 314 -6.71 9.16 -12.68
C LEU A 314 -6.09 8.87 -11.31
N LEU A 315 -4.88 9.39 -11.04
CA LEU A 315 -4.26 9.32 -9.71
C LEU A 315 -5.09 10.10 -8.67
N THR A 316 -5.68 11.22 -9.08
CA THR A 316 -6.53 12.08 -8.25
C THR A 316 -7.92 12.27 -8.89
N PRO A 317 -8.78 11.24 -8.87
CA PRO A 317 -10.10 11.31 -9.49
C PRO A 317 -11.06 12.18 -8.67
N PRO A 318 -11.92 13.00 -9.31
CA PRO A 318 -12.92 13.78 -8.60
C PRO A 318 -13.90 12.86 -7.86
N LYS A 319 -14.22 13.19 -6.60
CA LYS A 319 -15.16 12.46 -5.72
C LYS A 319 -14.79 11.01 -5.41
N ARG A 320 -13.56 10.59 -5.72
CA ARG A 320 -13.08 9.23 -5.49
C ARG A 320 -11.74 9.24 -4.75
N LYS A 321 -11.36 8.08 -4.19
CA LYS A 321 -10.11 7.95 -3.43
C LYS A 321 -8.90 8.11 -4.37
N PRO A 322 -7.94 8.98 -4.03
CA PRO A 322 -6.71 9.15 -4.79
C PRO A 322 -5.70 8.03 -4.49
N ILE A 323 -4.78 7.79 -5.42
CA ILE A 323 -3.56 7.02 -5.19
C ILE A 323 -2.56 7.95 -4.50
N ARG A 324 -2.23 7.65 -3.24
CA ARG A 324 -1.38 8.49 -2.39
C ARG A 324 0.05 7.95 -2.36
N HIS A 325 1.01 8.83 -2.08
CA HIS A 325 2.35 8.42 -1.70
C HIS A 325 2.31 7.68 -0.34
N GLY A 326 3.18 6.68 -0.18
CA GLY A 326 3.20 5.82 1.00
C GLY A 326 2.29 4.60 0.90
N GLN A 327 2.37 3.73 1.91
CA GLN A 327 1.64 2.46 1.91
C GLN A 327 0.12 2.68 2.09
N MET A 328 -0.66 2.19 1.14
CA MET A 328 -2.13 2.11 1.22
C MET A 328 -2.60 0.66 1.22
N LYS A 329 -3.74 0.39 1.86
CA LYS A 329 -4.36 -0.94 1.80
C LYS A 329 -4.92 -1.18 0.41
N TYR A 330 -4.59 -2.31 -0.17
CA TYR A 330 -5.08 -2.72 -1.47
C TYR A 330 -5.63 -4.15 -1.39
N ILE A 331 -6.91 -4.31 -1.68
CA ILE A 331 -7.62 -5.58 -1.61
C ILE A 331 -7.96 -6.08 -3.00
N MET A 332 -7.90 -7.39 -3.17
CA MET A 332 -8.10 -8.03 -4.47
C MET A 332 -8.92 -9.30 -4.27
N ALA A 333 -9.82 -9.56 -5.22
CA ALA A 333 -10.64 -10.75 -5.23
C ALA A 333 -10.99 -11.18 -6.66
N TYR A 334 -11.26 -12.46 -6.86
CA TYR A 334 -11.74 -12.95 -8.17
C TYR A 334 -12.60 -14.21 -8.07
N ASN A 335 -13.41 -14.45 -9.10
CA ASN A 335 -14.08 -15.71 -9.35
C ASN A 335 -13.89 -16.10 -10.82
N PRO A 336 -13.25 -17.24 -11.13
CA PRO A 336 -12.98 -17.64 -12.50
C PRO A 336 -14.15 -18.38 -13.18
N SER A 337 -15.27 -18.62 -12.49
CA SER A 337 -16.31 -19.56 -12.97
C SER A 337 -17.72 -18.98 -12.99
N SER A 338 -17.90 -17.71 -12.64
CA SER A 338 -19.19 -17.06 -12.62
C SER A 338 -19.04 -15.56 -12.80
N SER A 339 -19.89 -14.94 -13.63
CA SER A 339 -20.06 -13.49 -13.74
C SER A 339 -20.81 -12.87 -12.56
N GLY A 340 -21.42 -13.69 -11.70
CA GLY A 340 -22.18 -13.23 -10.53
C GLY A 340 -21.31 -13.04 -9.29
N PHE A 341 -21.59 -11.98 -8.53
CA PHE A 341 -21.00 -11.82 -7.20
C PHE A 341 -21.40 -12.98 -6.29
N SER A 342 -20.37 -13.66 -5.79
CA SER A 342 -20.50 -14.82 -4.92
C SER A 342 -19.39 -14.76 -3.89
N TYR A 343 -19.60 -15.46 -2.77
CA TYR A 343 -18.62 -15.51 -1.70
C TYR A 343 -17.36 -16.26 -2.15
N HIS A 344 -16.21 -15.57 -2.15
CA HIS A 344 -15.00 -15.97 -2.88
C HIS A 344 -13.82 -16.40 -1.97
N GLN A 345 -14.10 -16.85 -0.73
CA GLN A 345 -13.18 -17.49 0.23
C GLN A 345 -11.66 -17.27 0.01
N ASN A 346 -10.99 -18.22 -0.64
CA ASN A 346 -9.53 -18.27 -0.81
C ASN A 346 -9.02 -17.38 -1.97
N ASN A 347 -9.93 -16.91 -2.82
CA ASN A 347 -9.65 -16.04 -3.97
C ASN A 347 -9.77 -14.57 -3.54
N ARG A 348 -9.23 -14.24 -2.36
CA ARG A 348 -9.12 -12.86 -1.86
C ARG A 348 -7.79 -12.63 -1.16
N HIS A 349 -7.26 -11.43 -1.30
CA HIS A 349 -5.99 -11.03 -0.73
C HIS A 349 -6.00 -9.54 -0.39
N MET A 350 -5.15 -9.16 0.55
CA MET A 350 -4.87 -7.78 0.91
C MET A 350 -3.36 -7.61 0.97
N ALA A 351 -2.87 -6.53 0.40
CA ALA A 351 -1.50 -6.08 0.49
C ALA A 351 -1.47 -4.62 0.98
N LEU A 352 -0.35 -4.23 1.58
CA LEU A 352 0.02 -2.82 1.73
C LEU A 352 0.88 -2.50 0.53
N ILE A 353 0.51 -1.50 -0.23
CA ILE A 353 1.23 -1.14 -1.44
C ILE A 353 1.44 0.36 -1.47
N ASP A 354 2.65 0.77 -1.80
CA ASP A 354 2.91 2.11 -2.29
C ASP A 354 3.08 2.00 -3.81
N PHE A 355 2.12 2.54 -4.55
CA PHE A 355 2.12 2.47 -6.01
C PHE A 355 3.24 3.33 -6.63
N TYR A 356 3.72 4.38 -5.95
CA TYR A 356 4.76 5.27 -6.47
C TYR A 356 6.16 4.70 -6.26
N THR A 357 6.46 4.23 -5.05
CA THR A 357 7.75 3.61 -4.73
C THR A 357 7.81 2.14 -5.15
N ARG A 358 6.66 1.55 -5.49
CA ARG A 358 6.48 0.14 -5.86
C ARG A 358 6.75 -0.81 -4.69
N GLU A 359 6.80 -0.31 -3.45
CA GLU A 359 6.97 -1.15 -2.28
C GLU A 359 5.68 -1.93 -1.98
N ILE A 360 5.81 -3.24 -1.78
CA ILE A 360 4.71 -4.08 -1.31
C ILE A 360 5.06 -4.45 0.14
N GLY A 361 4.42 -3.76 1.08
CA GLY A 361 4.51 -4.03 2.50
C GLY A 361 3.86 -5.38 2.83
N ALA A 362 4.49 -6.14 3.73
CA ALA A 362 3.95 -7.39 4.22
C ALA A 362 2.65 -7.13 5.01
N VAL A 363 1.49 -7.50 4.44
CA VAL A 363 0.25 -7.65 5.22
C VAL A 363 0.11 -9.11 5.60
N ASP A 364 0.83 -9.49 6.66
CA ASP A 364 0.91 -10.89 7.02
C ASP A 364 -0.22 -11.36 7.92
N ILE A 365 -1.46 -11.21 7.42
CA ILE A 365 -2.63 -11.83 8.04
C ILE A 365 -2.51 -13.37 7.96
N LYS A 366 -1.76 -13.90 6.98
CA LYS A 366 -1.53 -15.35 6.84
C LYS A 366 -0.50 -15.87 7.84
N GLU A 367 0.62 -15.21 8.09
CA GLU A 367 1.55 -15.58 9.17
C GLU A 367 0.91 -15.38 10.52
N LEU A 368 0.24 -14.26 10.79
CA LEU A 368 -0.38 -14.08 12.10
C LEU A 368 -1.40 -15.18 12.37
N GLN A 369 -2.21 -15.59 11.38
CA GLN A 369 -3.11 -16.73 11.51
C GLN A 369 -2.36 -18.07 11.60
N ARG A 370 -1.26 -18.26 10.85
CA ARG A 370 -0.46 -19.49 10.87
C ARG A 370 0.25 -19.67 12.22
N VAL A 371 0.88 -18.61 12.73
CA VAL A 371 1.53 -18.52 14.04
C VAL A 371 0.50 -18.70 15.15
N THR A 372 -0.67 -18.04 15.06
CA THR A 372 -1.73 -18.21 16.07
C THR A 372 -2.26 -19.65 16.09
N ARG A 373 -2.46 -20.30 14.93
CA ARG A 373 -2.88 -21.72 14.85
C ARG A 373 -1.79 -22.66 15.37
N LEU A 374 -0.52 -22.38 15.08
CA LEU A 374 0.61 -23.16 15.56
C LEU A 374 0.74 -23.06 17.10
N LEU A 375 0.71 -21.85 17.64
CA LEU A 375 0.77 -21.58 19.07
C LEU A 375 -0.44 -22.16 19.80
N HIS A 376 -1.64 -22.08 19.22
CA HIS A 376 -2.83 -22.76 19.73
C HIS A 376 -2.60 -24.29 19.80
N GLY A 377 -2.12 -24.91 18.72
CA GLY A 377 -1.85 -26.35 18.68
C GLY A 377 -0.83 -26.80 19.72
N ILE A 378 0.30 -26.10 19.82
CA ILE A 378 1.35 -26.37 20.81
C ILE A 378 0.81 -26.17 22.24
N GLY A 379 0.15 -25.05 22.51
CA GLY A 379 -0.41 -24.73 23.82
C GLY A 379 -1.45 -25.74 24.27
N MET A 380 -2.35 -26.17 23.38
CA MET A 380 -3.33 -27.22 23.65
C MET A 380 -2.65 -28.56 23.91
N PHE A 381 -1.68 -28.97 23.09
CA PHE A 381 -0.96 -30.23 23.28
C PHE A 381 -0.24 -30.26 24.64
N VAL A 382 0.50 -29.20 24.99
CA VAL A 382 1.21 -29.13 26.27
C VAL A 382 0.25 -29.22 27.45
N THR A 383 -0.86 -28.50 27.38
CA THR A 383 -1.84 -28.43 28.47
C THR A 383 -2.52 -29.79 28.72
N TRP A 384 -2.96 -30.46 27.65
CA TRP A 384 -3.73 -31.71 27.73
C TRP A 384 -2.87 -32.97 27.86
N CYS A 385 -1.62 -32.96 27.37
CA CYS A 385 -0.71 -34.10 27.45
C CYS A 385 0.22 -34.05 28.68
N PHE A 386 0.50 -32.86 29.23
CA PHE A 386 1.42 -32.71 30.36
C PHE A 386 0.75 -32.09 31.58
N PHE A 387 0.26 -30.85 31.51
CA PHE A 387 -0.22 -30.15 32.72
C PHE A 387 -1.34 -30.91 33.44
N PHE A 388 -2.43 -31.23 32.76
CA PHE A 388 -3.53 -31.94 33.42
C PHE A 388 -3.19 -33.39 33.82
N PRO A 389 -2.52 -34.21 32.99
CA PRO A 389 -2.08 -35.54 33.42
C PRO A 389 -1.13 -35.52 34.63
N ILE A 390 -0.15 -34.63 34.66
CA ILE A 390 0.78 -34.48 35.81
C ILE A 390 0.01 -34.02 37.05
N SER A 391 -0.94 -33.10 36.88
CA SER A 391 -1.80 -32.65 37.96
C SER A 391 -2.65 -33.78 38.55
N VAL A 392 -3.26 -34.62 37.70
CA VAL A 392 -4.03 -35.80 38.12
C VAL A 392 -3.14 -36.86 38.77
N PHE A 393 -1.94 -37.09 38.22
CA PHE A 393 -0.95 -38.00 38.78
C PHE A 393 -0.57 -37.57 40.20
N THR A 394 -0.34 -36.27 40.41
CA THR A 394 0.02 -35.70 41.73
C THR A 394 -1.04 -36.01 42.79
N VAL A 395 -2.33 -35.80 42.50
CA VAL A 395 -3.40 -36.11 43.48
C VAL A 395 -3.69 -37.60 43.63
N ARG A 396 -3.27 -38.43 42.68
CA ARG A 396 -3.49 -39.88 42.74
C ARG A 396 -2.39 -40.60 43.50
N PHE A 397 -1.13 -40.21 43.29
CA PHE A 397 0.04 -40.96 43.75
C PHE A 397 0.93 -40.20 44.75
N LEU A 398 0.90 -38.86 44.79
CA LEU A 398 1.78 -38.06 45.65
C LEU A 398 1.10 -37.55 46.94
N LYS A 399 0.04 -38.24 47.40
CA LYS A 399 -0.73 -37.87 48.60
C LYS A 399 0.08 -37.88 49.91
N HIS A 400 1.25 -38.52 49.90
CA HIS A 400 2.17 -38.56 51.05
C HIS A 400 2.92 -37.23 51.25
N THR A 401 2.90 -36.33 50.27
CA THR A 401 3.51 -35.00 50.39
C THR A 401 2.50 -34.00 50.93
N ASN A 402 2.88 -33.12 51.86
CA ASN A 402 1.95 -32.12 52.42
C ASN A 402 1.50 -31.06 51.39
N ASN A 403 2.18 -30.97 50.24
CA ASN A 403 1.95 -29.95 49.22
C ASN A 403 1.14 -30.45 48.01
N TYR A 404 0.74 -31.73 47.96
CA TYR A 404 0.14 -32.34 46.77
C TYR A 404 -1.11 -31.60 46.25
N LEU A 405 -2.00 -31.13 47.14
CA LEU A 405 -3.19 -30.35 46.76
C LEU A 405 -2.83 -28.95 46.24
N ARG A 406 -1.80 -28.32 46.82
CA ARG A 406 -1.32 -27.02 46.37
C ARG A 406 -0.73 -27.13 44.97
N ILE A 407 0.10 -28.14 44.73
CA ILE A 407 0.72 -28.43 43.42
C ILE A 407 -0.37 -28.72 42.38
N HIS A 408 -1.34 -29.59 42.71
CA HIS A 408 -2.47 -29.88 41.84
C HIS A 408 -3.23 -28.63 41.43
N ARG A 409 -3.64 -27.81 42.41
CA ARG A 409 -4.38 -26.57 42.15
C ARG A 409 -3.59 -25.60 41.28
N THR A 410 -2.31 -25.41 41.56
CA THR A 410 -1.46 -24.51 40.76
C THR A 410 -1.36 -24.98 39.32
N ILE A 411 -1.13 -26.28 39.08
CA ILE A 411 -1.04 -26.82 37.72
C ILE A 411 -2.41 -26.77 37.00
N GLN A 412 -3.52 -27.03 37.71
CA GLN A 412 -4.88 -26.88 37.15
C GLN A 412 -5.17 -25.43 36.73
N LEU A 413 -4.76 -24.44 37.54
CA LEU A 413 -4.93 -23.02 37.21
C LEU A 413 -4.07 -22.59 36.02
N LEU A 414 -2.81 -23.04 35.95
CA LEU A 414 -1.94 -22.78 34.79
C LEU A 414 -2.51 -23.40 33.50
N GLY A 415 -3.04 -24.62 33.58
CA GLY A 415 -3.76 -25.25 32.48
C GLY A 415 -5.02 -24.48 32.07
N GLY A 416 -5.79 -24.00 33.04
CA GLY A 416 -6.99 -23.18 32.80
C GLY A 416 -6.68 -21.84 32.13
N ILE A 417 -5.61 -21.15 32.55
CA ILE A 417 -5.13 -19.91 31.92
C ILE A 417 -4.71 -20.18 30.48
N SER A 418 -3.92 -21.23 30.25
CA SER A 418 -3.49 -21.65 28.91
C SER A 418 -4.69 -21.89 27.99
N ILE A 419 -5.71 -22.62 28.46
CA ILE A 419 -6.94 -22.87 27.69
C ILE A 419 -7.70 -21.59 27.40
N SER A 420 -7.82 -20.70 28.39
CA SER A 420 -8.51 -19.42 28.22
C SER A 420 -7.82 -18.57 27.16
N SER A 421 -6.50 -18.40 27.25
CA SER A 421 -5.71 -17.57 26.33
C SER A 421 -5.70 -18.12 24.90
N PHE A 422 -5.31 -19.38 24.72
CA PHE A 422 -5.20 -19.98 23.38
C PHE A 422 -6.56 -20.37 22.79
N GLY A 423 -7.55 -20.68 23.62
CA GLY A 423 -8.93 -20.93 23.19
C GLY A 423 -9.62 -19.65 22.72
N ALA A 424 -9.51 -18.56 23.49
CA ALA A 424 -10.04 -17.25 23.08
C ALA A 424 -9.35 -16.72 21.81
N ALA A 425 -8.02 -16.85 21.70
CA ALA A 425 -7.29 -16.46 20.49
C ALA A 425 -7.72 -17.26 19.25
N ALA A 426 -8.01 -18.55 19.41
CA ALA A 426 -8.55 -19.37 18.32
C ALA A 426 -9.96 -18.92 17.93
N ILE A 427 -10.85 -18.68 18.90
CA ILE A 427 -12.22 -18.20 18.64
C ILE A 427 -12.21 -16.82 17.96
N ALA A 428 -11.36 -15.90 18.41
CA ALA A 428 -11.22 -14.56 17.83
C ALA A 428 -10.71 -14.57 16.38
N THR A 429 -10.05 -15.65 15.96
CA THR A 429 -9.52 -15.83 14.60
C THR A 429 -10.36 -16.79 13.74
N MET A 430 -11.45 -17.34 14.29
CA MET A 430 -12.39 -18.18 13.56
C MET A 430 -13.36 -17.31 12.75
N ALA A 431 -13.43 -17.52 11.44
CA ALA A 431 -14.47 -16.94 10.61
C ALA A 431 -15.86 -17.51 11.00
N ASN A 432 -16.94 -16.74 10.80
CA ASN A 432 -18.32 -16.93 11.26
C ASN A 432 -19.05 -18.26 10.90
N ASN A 433 -18.36 -19.33 10.49
CA ASN A 433 -18.93 -20.64 10.20
C ASN A 433 -18.10 -21.77 10.85
N VAL A 434 -18.49 -22.18 12.06
CA VAL A 434 -17.91 -23.34 12.78
C VAL A 434 -18.32 -24.64 12.07
N LYS A 435 -17.52 -25.12 11.11
CA LYS A 435 -17.84 -26.32 10.31
C LYS A 435 -17.00 -27.57 10.63
N SER A 436 -15.91 -27.47 11.40
CA SER A 436 -15.07 -28.65 11.67
C SER A 436 -15.49 -29.38 12.96
N PRO A 437 -15.46 -30.72 12.98
CA PRO A 437 -15.69 -31.51 14.21
C PRO A 437 -14.74 -31.12 15.36
N HIS A 438 -13.50 -30.76 15.03
CA HIS A 438 -12.51 -30.26 16.00
C HIS A 438 -12.96 -28.96 16.67
N ALA A 439 -13.50 -28.01 15.91
CA ALA A 439 -13.93 -26.73 16.46
C ALA A 439 -15.16 -26.86 17.37
N TRP A 440 -16.14 -27.70 17.01
CA TRP A 440 -17.30 -27.99 17.84
C TRP A 440 -16.94 -28.71 19.13
N MET A 441 -16.13 -29.77 19.04
CA MET A 441 -15.64 -30.49 20.21
C MET A 441 -14.79 -29.57 21.10
N GLY A 442 -13.97 -28.70 20.50
CA GLY A 442 -13.19 -27.68 21.20
C GLY A 442 -14.04 -26.73 22.03
N LEU A 443 -15.16 -26.21 21.50
CA LEU A 443 -16.07 -25.33 22.25
C LEU A 443 -16.77 -26.04 23.42
N VAL A 444 -17.16 -27.30 23.23
CA VAL A 444 -17.75 -28.12 24.30
C VAL A 444 -16.72 -28.34 25.42
N ILE A 445 -15.50 -28.73 25.07
CA ILE A 445 -14.39 -28.89 26.03
C ILE A 445 -14.09 -27.57 26.75
N TYR A 446 -14.00 -26.46 26.02
CA TYR A 446 -13.73 -25.13 26.57
C TYR A 446 -14.76 -24.77 27.64
N THR A 447 -16.04 -24.99 27.37
CA THR A 447 -17.14 -24.75 28.32
C THR A 447 -17.06 -25.65 29.55
N LEU A 448 -16.78 -26.95 29.34
CA LEU A 448 -16.66 -27.93 30.42
C LEU A 448 -15.46 -27.66 31.34
N VAL A 449 -14.37 -27.06 30.85
CA VAL A 449 -13.22 -26.66 31.69
C VAL A 449 -13.62 -25.63 32.74
N PHE A 450 -14.40 -24.60 32.37
CA PHE A 450 -14.87 -23.60 33.34
C PHE A 450 -15.83 -24.20 34.36
N PHE A 451 -16.68 -25.13 33.93
CA PHE A 451 -17.53 -25.89 34.82
C PHE A 451 -16.72 -26.71 35.85
N GLU A 452 -15.67 -27.41 35.41
CA GLU A 452 -14.78 -28.20 36.28
C GLU A 452 -13.94 -27.33 37.23
N LEU A 453 -13.46 -26.17 36.79
CA LEU A 453 -12.80 -25.20 37.66
C LEU A 453 -13.76 -24.69 38.74
N GLY A 454 -15.00 -24.37 38.37
CA GLY A 454 -16.06 -23.99 39.31
C GLY A 454 -16.34 -25.09 40.35
N LEU A 455 -16.50 -26.34 39.91
CA LEU A 455 -16.67 -27.49 40.81
C LEU A 455 -15.46 -27.69 41.73
N GLY A 456 -14.24 -27.45 41.24
CA GLY A 456 -13.01 -27.46 42.02
C GLY A 456 -13.03 -26.43 43.16
N PHE A 457 -13.43 -25.19 42.87
CA PHE A 457 -13.56 -24.13 43.88
C PHE A 457 -14.66 -24.44 44.90
N VAL A 458 -15.83 -24.90 44.45
CA VAL A 458 -16.94 -25.30 45.34
C VAL A 458 -16.53 -26.47 46.23
N SER A 459 -15.76 -27.42 45.71
CA SER A 459 -15.22 -28.55 46.47
C SER A 459 -14.25 -28.11 47.58
N VAL A 460 -13.38 -27.13 47.30
CA VAL A 460 -12.46 -26.57 48.31
C VAL A 460 -13.20 -25.73 49.34
N TRP A 461 -14.14 -24.88 48.92
CA TRP A 461 -14.91 -24.04 49.85
C TRP A 461 -15.83 -24.89 50.74
N GLY A 462 -16.48 -25.89 50.17
CA GLY A 462 -17.31 -26.84 50.93
C GLY A 462 -16.54 -27.70 51.92
N GLN A 463 -15.21 -27.85 51.77
CA GLN A 463 -14.36 -28.52 52.76
C GLN A 463 -14.15 -27.68 54.02
N ALA A 464 -14.20 -26.35 53.92
CA ALA A 464 -14.05 -25.46 55.07
C ALA A 464 -15.27 -25.48 56.00
N SER A 465 -16.43 -25.92 55.50
CA SER A 465 -17.72 -25.86 56.20
C SER A 465 -18.23 -27.22 56.72
N VAL A 466 -17.47 -28.31 56.59
CA VAL A 466 -17.92 -29.67 56.98
C VAL A 466 -16.86 -30.46 57.75
N VAL A 467 -17.31 -31.25 58.73
CA VAL A 467 -16.44 -32.13 59.55
C VAL A 467 -15.94 -33.35 58.76
N SER A 468 -16.66 -33.76 57.70
CA SER A 468 -16.26 -34.88 56.85
C SER A 468 -16.66 -34.67 55.39
N VAL A 469 -15.71 -34.90 54.48
CA VAL A 469 -15.90 -34.80 53.02
C VAL A 469 -16.55 -36.04 52.39
N ASN A 470 -16.85 -37.06 53.20
CA ASN A 470 -17.33 -38.36 52.73
C ASN A 470 -18.86 -38.55 52.84
N HIS A 471 -19.58 -37.50 53.27
CA HIS A 471 -21.04 -37.49 53.43
C HIS A 471 -21.64 -36.21 52.84
N GLY A 472 -22.93 -36.23 52.49
CA GLY A 472 -23.65 -35.05 51.98
C GLY A 472 -23.17 -34.53 50.61
N TYR A 473 -23.45 -33.26 50.35
CA TYR A 473 -23.13 -32.60 49.07
C TYR A 473 -21.61 -32.58 48.70
N PRO A 474 -20.63 -32.51 49.63
CA PRO A 474 -19.21 -32.55 49.28
C PRO A 474 -18.76 -33.89 48.67
N ARG A 475 -19.41 -35.00 49.05
CA ARG A 475 -19.17 -36.30 48.44
C ARG A 475 -19.68 -36.33 47.00
N LEU A 476 -20.83 -35.71 46.76
CA LEU A 476 -21.43 -35.60 45.43
C LEU A 476 -20.58 -34.73 44.50
N THR A 477 -20.17 -33.54 44.94
CA THR A 477 -19.30 -32.65 44.15
C THR A 477 -17.96 -33.30 43.81
N LYS A 478 -17.34 -34.04 44.74
CA LYS A 478 -16.12 -34.81 44.49
C LYS A 478 -16.30 -35.93 43.47
N ARG A 479 -17.46 -36.60 43.46
CA ARG A 479 -17.79 -37.64 42.47
C ARG A 479 -18.01 -37.02 41.09
N ILE A 480 -18.76 -35.93 41.01
CA ILE A 480 -19.02 -35.20 39.77
C ILE A 480 -17.69 -34.73 39.17
N HIS A 481 -16.87 -34.03 39.94
CA HIS A 481 -15.54 -33.55 39.52
C HIS A 481 -14.64 -34.68 39.01
N LYS A 482 -14.66 -35.85 39.66
CA LYS A 482 -13.87 -37.01 39.21
C LYS A 482 -14.37 -37.56 37.87
N VAL A 483 -15.69 -37.69 37.68
CA VAL A 483 -16.26 -38.27 36.45
C VAL A 483 -16.07 -37.32 35.28
N PHE A 484 -16.47 -36.06 35.44
CA PHE A 484 -16.33 -35.04 34.40
C PHE A 484 -14.86 -34.73 34.09
N GLY A 485 -13.96 -34.73 35.08
CA GLY A 485 -12.53 -34.60 34.85
C GLY A 485 -11.93 -35.72 33.96
N ILE A 486 -12.39 -36.98 34.13
CA ILE A 486 -11.97 -38.10 33.27
C ILE A 486 -12.56 -37.94 31.86
N THR A 487 -13.85 -37.62 31.76
CA THR A 487 -14.53 -37.39 30.47
C THR A 487 -13.87 -36.26 29.69
N LEU A 488 -13.50 -35.18 30.37
CA LEU A 488 -12.82 -34.02 29.79
C LEU A 488 -11.44 -34.40 29.21
N LEU A 489 -10.66 -35.20 29.96
CA LEU A 489 -9.35 -35.65 29.49
C LEU A 489 -9.48 -36.53 28.23
N ILE A 490 -10.41 -37.48 28.22
CA ILE A 490 -10.65 -38.35 27.05
C ILE A 490 -11.14 -37.52 25.85
N ALA A 491 -12.10 -36.63 26.05
CA ALA A 491 -12.61 -35.74 25.01
C ALA A 491 -11.50 -34.85 24.43
N SER A 492 -10.59 -34.36 25.27
CA SER A 492 -9.45 -33.55 24.83
C SER A 492 -8.48 -34.31 23.93
N TRP A 493 -8.18 -35.56 24.24
CA TRP A 493 -7.30 -36.39 23.40
C TRP A 493 -7.95 -36.74 22.07
N ILE A 494 -9.26 -37.03 22.08
CA ILE A 494 -10.05 -37.17 20.85
C ILE A 494 -9.98 -35.86 20.04
N ASN A 495 -10.11 -34.70 20.69
CA ASN A 495 -10.06 -33.42 20.00
C ASN A 495 -8.69 -33.09 19.40
N ILE A 496 -7.60 -33.49 20.07
CA ILE A 496 -6.23 -33.40 19.55
C ILE A 496 -6.06 -34.30 18.33
N TYR A 497 -6.58 -35.53 18.39
CA TYR A 497 -6.57 -36.43 17.23
C TYR A 497 -7.36 -35.86 16.05
N LEU A 498 -8.55 -35.27 16.30
CA LEU A 498 -9.32 -34.56 15.28
C LEU A 498 -8.56 -33.37 14.69
N ALA A 499 -7.78 -32.65 15.50
CA ALA A 499 -6.93 -31.56 15.03
C ALA A 499 -5.83 -32.07 14.10
N ILE A 500 -5.08 -33.09 14.53
CA ILE A 500 -3.97 -33.67 13.76
C ILE A 500 -4.51 -34.23 12.43
N THR A 501 -5.59 -35.01 12.45
CA THR A 501 -6.15 -35.56 11.22
C THR A 501 -6.68 -34.48 10.27
N HIS A 502 -7.32 -33.43 10.79
CA HIS A 502 -7.86 -32.35 9.97
C HIS A 502 -6.81 -31.41 9.37
N TYR A 503 -5.74 -31.10 10.11
CA TYR A 503 -4.74 -30.12 9.72
C TYR A 503 -3.44 -30.75 9.17
N PHE A 504 -3.00 -31.91 9.69
CA PHE A 504 -1.81 -32.62 9.24
C PHE A 504 -2.05 -33.41 7.95
N GLY A 505 -3.28 -33.93 7.74
CA GLY A 505 -3.66 -34.57 6.47
C GLY A 505 -3.62 -33.61 5.27
N LYS A 506 -3.94 -32.33 5.49
CA LYS A 506 -3.80 -31.27 4.47
C LYS A 506 -2.34 -30.86 4.24
N PHE A 507 -1.50 -30.93 5.28
CA PHE A 507 -0.07 -30.66 5.19
C PHE A 507 0.66 -31.71 4.34
N LEU A 508 0.37 -33.01 4.52
CA LEU A 508 1.00 -34.08 3.71
C LEU A 508 0.56 -34.06 2.24
N MET A 509 -0.71 -33.74 1.95
CA MET A 509 -1.19 -33.56 0.57
C MET A 509 -0.51 -32.39 -0.16
N GLN A 510 -0.09 -31.36 0.56
CA GLN A 510 0.60 -30.20 -0.02
C GLN A 510 2.07 -30.50 -0.41
N TYR A 511 2.67 -31.55 0.16
CA TYR A 511 4.06 -31.98 -0.11
C TYR A 511 4.17 -33.32 -0.85
N GLY A 512 3.08 -33.78 -1.48
CA GLY A 512 3.12 -34.91 -2.42
C GLY A 512 3.28 -36.30 -1.82
N TYR A 513 3.07 -36.47 -0.50
CA TYR A 513 3.07 -37.79 0.12
C TYR A 513 1.63 -38.32 0.21
N SER A 514 1.24 -39.19 -0.73
CA SER A 514 0.02 -39.99 -0.65
C SER A 514 0.28 -41.25 0.17
N TYR A 515 -0.62 -41.57 1.12
CA TYR A 515 -0.76 -42.93 1.64
C TYR A 515 -1.74 -43.72 0.77
#